data_AF-A0A931FMJ5-F1
#
_entry.id   AF-A0A931FMJ5-F1
#
_cell.length_a   1.000
_cell.length_b   1.000
_cell.length_c   1.000
_cell.angle_alpha   90.00
_cell.angle_beta   90.00
_cell.angle_gamma   90.00
#
_symmetry.space_group_name_H-M   'P 1'
#
loop_
_entity.id
_entity.type
_entity.pdbx_description
1 polymer ?
#
loop_
_entity_poly.entity_id
_entity_poly.type
_entity_poly.pdbx_seq_one_letter_code
_entity_poly.pdbx_strand_id
1 'polypeptide(L)'
;MQDQIAVGSTAAHVAQRALLVSIDETFIPLEAEVWQEQRNVRAAVTFVLSGGKPSILKRLLSLGTLAGHDERLVRGALAYVEGREADAKRYFGDIDVTILPPSLAGQIALVKSALLVRDDPAGSIQLLDFVRLQLPGTLVEEAALRREIFVASQIGDSKKFDALSRQYLRRFRHSVYSGNFRQRFAAALTRLEFTRDHEQFARLVTILNELEPDGRRELYLMVARAAIDQGQTKAAILSSDKALELSVSDRVSATRARLYKAAAVIVTAKGFDTGVDELRKIDRTILPPNDLTLLDAAFSMANYIRSSPETAPTPPPVAAPVASPDQTAQAMQSLPAISRAQDALGRVDQLFRRETR
;
A
#
# COMPACT_ATOMS: atom_id res chain seq x y z
N MET A 1 -14.04 -11.28 -12.97
CA MET A 1 -14.27 -10.13 -12.07
C MET A 1 -12.99 -9.63 -11.41
N GLN A 2 -12.19 -10.48 -10.75
CA GLN A 2 -10.90 -10.08 -10.16
C GLN A 2 -10.01 -9.34 -11.16
N ASP A 3 -9.88 -9.86 -12.38
CA ASP A 3 -9.03 -9.29 -13.42
C ASP A 3 -9.53 -7.91 -13.85
N GLN A 4 -10.85 -7.71 -13.91
CA GLN A 4 -11.47 -6.41 -14.22
C GLN A 4 -11.15 -5.38 -13.13
N ILE A 5 -11.13 -5.78 -11.85
CA ILE A 5 -10.76 -4.91 -10.73
C ILE A 5 -9.27 -4.57 -10.80
N ALA A 6 -8.43 -5.55 -11.13
CA ALA A 6 -6.99 -5.37 -11.29
C ALA A 6 -6.65 -4.36 -12.41
N VAL A 7 -7.50 -4.24 -13.44
CA VAL A 7 -7.38 -3.22 -14.49
C VAL A 7 -8.25 -1.97 -14.27
N GLY A 8 -8.93 -1.85 -13.11
CA GLY A 8 -9.56 -0.60 -12.68
C GLY A 8 -11.08 -0.50 -12.71
N SER A 9 -11.80 -1.60 -12.94
CA SER A 9 -13.26 -1.58 -12.94
C SER A 9 -13.82 -1.43 -11.52
N THR A 10 -14.29 -0.23 -11.21
CA THR A 10 -15.02 0.07 -9.96
C THR A 10 -16.37 -0.65 -9.90
N ALA A 11 -17.04 -0.81 -11.05
CA ALA A 11 -18.26 -1.60 -11.15
C ALA A 11 -18.03 -3.07 -10.79
N ALA A 12 -16.94 -3.68 -11.29
CA ALA A 12 -16.58 -5.04 -10.90
C ALA A 12 -16.24 -5.14 -9.41
N HIS A 13 -15.63 -4.11 -8.82
CA HIS A 13 -15.33 -4.06 -7.39
C HIS A 13 -16.60 -4.02 -6.53
N VAL A 14 -17.60 -3.22 -6.92
CA VAL A 14 -18.91 -3.20 -6.25
C VAL A 14 -19.63 -4.54 -6.42
N ALA A 15 -19.68 -5.06 -7.65
CA ALA A 15 -20.32 -6.33 -7.94
C ALA A 15 -19.66 -7.52 -7.21
N GLN A 16 -18.34 -7.49 -6.98
CA GLN A 16 -17.64 -8.55 -6.24
C GLN A 16 -18.19 -8.68 -4.82
N ARG A 17 -18.49 -7.57 -4.15
CA ARG A 17 -19.08 -7.59 -2.80
C ARG A 17 -20.44 -8.29 -2.80
N ALA A 18 -21.30 -7.99 -3.77
CA ALA A 18 -22.59 -8.66 -3.92
C ALA A 18 -22.43 -10.15 -4.23
N LEU A 19 -21.49 -10.52 -5.10
CA LEU A 19 -21.18 -11.91 -5.42
C LEU A 19 -20.72 -12.68 -4.17
N LEU A 20 -19.85 -12.09 -3.34
CA LEU A 20 -19.40 -12.72 -2.09
C LEU A 20 -20.55 -12.99 -1.12
N VAL A 21 -21.55 -12.10 -1.07
CA VAL A 21 -22.77 -12.31 -0.27
C VAL A 21 -23.60 -13.46 -0.83
N SER A 22 -23.83 -13.50 -2.15
CA SER A 22 -24.59 -14.58 -2.79
C SER A 22 -23.93 -15.95 -2.62
N ILE A 23 -22.60 -16.03 -2.69
CA ILE A 23 -21.86 -17.27 -2.43
C ILE A 23 -22.03 -17.71 -0.97
N ASP A 24 -21.95 -16.78 -0.02
CA ASP A 24 -22.17 -17.08 1.41
C ASP A 24 -23.57 -17.64 1.65
N GLU A 25 -24.60 -17.02 1.07
CA GLU A 25 -25.99 -17.47 1.13
C GLU A 25 -26.19 -18.85 0.47
N THR A 26 -25.37 -19.17 -0.53
CA THR A 26 -25.37 -20.50 -1.15
C THR A 26 -24.67 -21.54 -0.29
N PHE A 27 -23.56 -21.20 0.37
CA PHE A 27 -22.73 -22.16 1.11
C PHE A 27 -23.34 -22.60 2.44
N ILE A 28 -23.96 -21.68 3.18
CA ILE A 28 -24.49 -21.96 4.52
C ILE A 28 -25.54 -23.09 4.54
N PRO A 29 -26.55 -23.13 3.65
CA PRO A 29 -27.59 -24.15 3.68
C PRO A 29 -27.16 -25.51 3.07
N LEU A 30 -25.98 -25.63 2.46
CA LEU A 30 -25.55 -26.90 1.85
C LEU A 30 -25.41 -28.00 2.90
N GLU A 31 -25.93 -29.20 2.60
CA GLU A 31 -25.87 -30.37 3.47
C GLU A 31 -24.44 -30.80 3.83
N ALA A 32 -24.29 -31.51 4.96
CA ALA A 32 -22.98 -31.90 5.49
C ALA A 32 -22.20 -32.80 4.52
N GLU A 33 -22.89 -33.62 3.75
CA GLU A 33 -22.35 -34.57 2.77
C GLU A 33 -21.57 -33.85 1.67
N VAL A 34 -22.00 -32.65 1.27
CA VAL A 34 -21.31 -31.82 0.26
C VAL A 34 -19.88 -31.51 0.72
N TRP A 35 -19.67 -31.37 2.02
CA TRP A 35 -18.38 -30.99 2.60
C TRP A 35 -17.44 -32.17 2.85
N GLN A 36 -17.87 -33.41 2.55
CA GLN A 36 -16.97 -34.57 2.56
C GLN A 36 -15.99 -34.55 1.38
N GLU A 37 -16.34 -33.87 0.29
CA GLU A 37 -15.44 -33.70 -0.84
C GLU A 37 -14.37 -32.62 -0.56
N GLN A 38 -13.09 -33.01 -0.62
CA GLN A 38 -11.96 -32.10 -0.38
C GLN A 38 -12.01 -30.84 -1.23
N ARG A 39 -12.45 -30.95 -2.50
CA ARG A 39 -12.58 -29.79 -3.41
C ARG A 39 -13.53 -28.72 -2.88
N ASN A 40 -14.60 -29.12 -2.19
CA ASN A 40 -15.61 -28.19 -1.66
C ASN A 40 -15.07 -27.48 -0.42
N VAL A 41 -14.40 -28.22 0.47
CA VAL A 41 -13.69 -27.63 1.63
C VAL A 41 -12.66 -26.60 1.17
N ARG A 42 -11.86 -26.93 0.16
CA ARG A 42 -10.86 -26.03 -0.42
C ARG A 42 -11.49 -24.81 -1.10
N ALA A 43 -12.66 -24.96 -1.74
CA ALA A 43 -13.42 -23.85 -2.28
C ALA A 43 -13.89 -22.89 -1.18
N ALA A 44 -14.35 -23.42 -0.04
CA ALA A 44 -14.71 -22.59 1.13
C ALA A 44 -13.50 -21.83 1.69
N VAL A 45 -12.33 -22.48 1.78
CA VAL A 45 -11.08 -21.82 2.19
C VAL A 45 -10.72 -20.68 1.24
N THR A 46 -10.66 -20.94 -0.07
CA THR A 46 -10.37 -19.93 -1.09
C THR A 46 -11.37 -18.77 -1.05
N PHE A 47 -12.66 -19.07 -0.90
CA PHE A 47 -13.72 -18.08 -0.77
C PHE A 47 -13.49 -17.13 0.41
N VAL A 48 -13.22 -17.68 1.60
CA VAL A 48 -12.98 -16.87 2.80
C VAL A 48 -11.72 -16.02 2.69
N LEU A 49 -10.63 -16.59 2.17
CA LEU A 49 -9.39 -15.85 1.94
C LEU A 49 -9.54 -14.75 0.87
N SER A 50 -10.48 -14.91 -0.06
CA SER A 50 -10.81 -13.92 -1.09
C SER A 50 -11.76 -12.81 -0.63
N GLY A 51 -12.17 -12.82 0.65
CA GLY A 51 -13.07 -11.80 1.21
C GLY A 51 -14.46 -12.31 1.61
N GLY A 52 -14.72 -13.63 1.53
CA GLY A 52 -15.95 -14.27 2.01
C GLY A 52 -16.07 -14.39 3.54
N LYS A 53 -17.29 -14.53 4.07
CA LYS A 53 -17.52 -14.57 5.54
C LYS A 53 -16.92 -15.83 6.18
N PRO A 54 -16.32 -15.74 7.39
CA PRO A 54 -15.69 -16.88 8.05
C PRO A 54 -16.69 -17.89 8.63
N SER A 55 -17.98 -17.56 8.65
CA SER A 55 -19.08 -18.40 9.16
C SER A 55 -19.06 -19.81 8.57
N ILE A 56 -18.76 -19.94 7.27
CA ILE A 56 -18.67 -21.24 6.64
C ILE A 56 -17.54 -22.10 7.21
N LEU A 57 -16.35 -21.53 7.48
CA LEU A 57 -15.24 -22.29 8.07
C LEU A 57 -15.55 -22.73 9.50
N LYS A 58 -16.24 -21.91 10.28
CA LYS A 58 -16.73 -22.28 11.62
C LYS A 58 -17.70 -23.45 11.55
N ARG A 59 -18.63 -23.40 10.60
CA ARG A 59 -19.57 -24.49 10.34
C ARG A 59 -18.83 -25.78 9.99
N LEU A 60 -17.86 -25.72 9.06
CA LEU A 60 -17.07 -26.89 8.66
C LEU A 60 -16.35 -27.54 9.85
N LEU A 61 -15.77 -26.75 10.75
CA LEU A 61 -15.14 -27.28 11.96
C LEU A 61 -16.17 -27.92 12.92
N SER A 62 -17.38 -27.36 13.01
CA SER A 62 -18.44 -27.91 13.87
C SER A 62 -19.02 -29.24 13.38
N LEU A 63 -18.91 -29.54 12.08
CA LEU A 63 -19.33 -30.83 11.52
C LEU A 63 -18.45 -31.99 12.00
N GLY A 64 -17.21 -31.72 12.43
CA GLY A 64 -16.29 -32.73 12.95
C GLY A 64 -15.82 -33.77 11.91
N THR A 65 -16.07 -33.54 10.63
CA THR A 65 -15.73 -34.47 9.52
C THR A 65 -14.37 -34.19 8.89
N LEU A 66 -13.76 -33.03 9.19
CA LEU A 66 -12.46 -32.65 8.65
C LEU A 66 -11.33 -33.42 9.34
N ALA A 67 -10.32 -33.81 8.58
CA ALA A 67 -9.11 -34.43 9.11
C ALA A 67 -7.87 -34.00 8.32
N GLY A 68 -6.70 -34.18 8.95
CA GLY A 68 -5.40 -34.04 8.30
C GLY A 68 -5.18 -32.67 7.64
N HIS A 69 -4.87 -32.69 6.34
CA HIS A 69 -4.46 -31.49 5.61
C HIS A 69 -5.59 -30.47 5.43
N ASP A 70 -6.82 -30.92 5.16
CA ASP A 70 -7.94 -30.01 4.94
C ASP A 70 -8.38 -29.34 6.24
N GLU A 71 -8.32 -30.04 7.39
CA GLU A 71 -8.56 -29.42 8.70
C GLU A 71 -7.55 -28.32 9.01
N ARG A 72 -6.25 -28.55 8.73
CA ARG A 72 -5.21 -27.52 8.89
C ARG A 72 -5.47 -26.30 8.01
N LEU A 73 -5.88 -26.50 6.75
CA LEU A 73 -6.23 -25.42 5.84
C LEU A 73 -7.40 -24.57 6.38
N VAL A 74 -8.47 -25.23 6.84
CA VAL A 74 -9.65 -24.54 7.41
C VAL A 74 -9.27 -23.76 8.68
N ARG A 75 -8.56 -24.38 9.61
CA ARG A 75 -8.14 -23.74 10.87
C ARG A 75 -7.19 -22.58 10.62
N GLY A 76 -6.21 -22.75 9.73
CA GLY A 76 -5.26 -21.69 9.37
C GLY A 76 -5.95 -20.50 8.71
N ALA A 77 -6.86 -20.76 7.77
CA ALA A 77 -7.60 -19.70 7.08
C ALA A 77 -8.51 -18.94 8.03
N LEU A 78 -9.21 -19.66 8.92
CA LEU A 78 -10.05 -19.06 9.95
C LEU A 78 -9.22 -18.23 10.94
N ALA A 79 -8.11 -18.77 11.43
CA ALA A 79 -7.21 -18.04 12.33
C ALA A 79 -6.69 -16.75 11.68
N TYR A 80 -6.28 -16.81 10.41
CA TYR A 80 -5.78 -15.65 9.69
C TYR A 80 -6.84 -14.55 9.54
N VAL A 81 -8.05 -14.89 9.08
CA VAL A 81 -9.10 -13.86 8.89
C VAL A 81 -9.67 -13.32 10.20
N GLU A 82 -9.46 -14.02 11.30
CA GLU A 82 -9.81 -13.56 12.65
C GLU A 82 -8.65 -12.86 13.38
N GLY A 83 -7.52 -12.63 12.71
CA GLY A 83 -6.37 -11.92 13.28
C GLY A 83 -5.54 -12.72 14.29
N ARG A 84 -5.75 -14.03 14.40
CA ARG A 84 -4.94 -14.92 15.25
C ARG A 84 -3.67 -15.35 14.52
N GLU A 85 -2.72 -14.44 14.42
CA GLU A 85 -1.50 -14.64 13.62
C GLU A 85 -0.66 -15.85 14.08
N ALA A 86 -0.49 -16.04 15.39
CA ALA A 86 0.28 -17.16 15.93
C ALA A 86 -0.34 -18.52 15.58
N ASP A 87 -1.66 -18.63 15.68
CA ASP A 87 -2.40 -19.83 15.28
C ASP A 87 -2.30 -20.04 13.77
N ALA A 88 -2.47 -18.99 12.97
CA ALA A 88 -2.35 -19.07 11.52
C ALA A 88 -0.97 -19.56 11.09
N LYS A 89 0.11 -19.03 11.71
CA LYS A 89 1.48 -19.50 11.51
C LYS A 89 1.62 -20.98 11.84
N ARG A 90 1.10 -21.41 12.99
CA ARG A 90 1.13 -22.82 13.40
C ARG A 90 0.42 -23.74 12.41
N TYR A 91 -0.78 -23.37 11.97
CA TYR A 91 -1.56 -24.22 11.07
C TYR A 91 -0.98 -24.28 9.65
N PHE A 92 -0.52 -23.14 9.12
CA PHE A 92 0.04 -23.04 7.77
C PHE A 92 1.53 -23.35 7.65
N GLY A 93 2.28 -23.42 8.75
CA GLY A 93 3.74 -23.59 8.77
C GLY A 93 4.22 -24.69 7.84
N ASP A 94 3.77 -25.93 8.09
CA ASP A 94 4.21 -27.12 7.35
C ASP A 94 3.45 -27.36 6.04
N ILE A 95 2.54 -26.48 5.65
CA ILE A 95 1.82 -26.64 4.39
C ILE A 95 2.76 -26.32 3.23
N ASP A 96 3.08 -27.33 2.44
CA ASP A 96 3.69 -27.18 1.14
C ASP A 96 2.64 -26.66 0.15
N VAL A 97 2.85 -25.43 -0.34
CA VAL A 97 1.93 -24.79 -1.30
C VAL A 97 2.07 -25.35 -2.70
N THR A 98 3.18 -26.03 -3.03
CA THR A 98 3.47 -26.52 -4.39
C THR A 98 2.64 -27.74 -4.78
N ILE A 99 2.14 -28.49 -3.80
CA ILE A 99 1.27 -29.65 -3.99
C ILE A 99 -0.22 -29.28 -4.04
N LEU A 100 -0.57 -28.02 -3.78
CA LEU A 100 -1.95 -27.55 -3.77
C LEU A 100 -2.44 -27.18 -5.18
N PRO A 101 -3.76 -27.25 -5.45
CA PRO A 101 -4.31 -26.72 -6.68
C PRO A 101 -3.97 -25.23 -6.85
N PRO A 102 -3.65 -24.73 -8.06
CA PRO A 102 -3.07 -23.40 -8.28
C PRO A 102 -3.79 -22.23 -7.59
N SER A 103 -5.13 -22.21 -7.65
CA SER A 103 -5.95 -21.17 -7.01
C SER A 103 -5.79 -21.13 -5.49
N LEU A 104 -5.83 -22.31 -4.85
CA LEU A 104 -5.63 -22.41 -3.42
C LEU A 104 -4.15 -22.16 -3.06
N ALA A 105 -3.22 -22.71 -3.83
CA ALA A 105 -1.79 -22.53 -3.64
C ALA A 105 -1.40 -21.05 -3.59
N GLY A 106 -1.87 -20.25 -4.56
CA GLY A 106 -1.62 -18.81 -4.60
C GLY A 106 -2.25 -18.05 -3.42
N GLN A 107 -3.47 -18.41 -3.01
CA GLN A 107 -4.10 -17.76 -1.84
C GLN A 107 -3.34 -18.07 -0.55
N ILE A 108 -2.99 -19.34 -0.31
CA ILE A 108 -2.25 -19.74 0.89
C ILE A 108 -0.84 -19.14 0.89
N ALA A 109 -0.15 -19.11 -0.26
CA ALA A 109 1.16 -18.48 -0.37
C ALA A 109 1.10 -16.97 -0.09
N LEU A 110 0.06 -16.26 -0.55
CA LEU A 110 -0.14 -14.84 -0.27
C LEU A 110 -0.39 -14.58 1.23
N VAL A 111 -1.07 -15.50 1.91
CA VAL A 111 -1.27 -15.46 3.37
C VAL A 111 0.04 -15.75 4.11
N LYS A 112 0.73 -16.83 3.74
CA LYS A 112 2.01 -17.21 4.36
C LYS A 112 3.05 -16.10 4.23
N SER A 113 3.13 -15.41 3.09
CA SER A 113 4.05 -14.28 2.93
C SER A 113 3.77 -13.15 3.92
N ALA A 114 2.49 -12.83 4.15
CA ALA A 114 2.09 -11.82 5.14
C ALA A 114 2.49 -12.19 6.57
N LEU A 115 2.39 -13.47 6.92
CA LEU A 115 2.75 -13.98 8.23
C LEU A 115 4.27 -14.02 8.44
N LEU A 116 5.03 -14.33 7.38
CA LEU A 116 6.48 -14.52 7.45
C LEU A 116 7.29 -13.24 7.27
N VAL A 117 6.76 -12.20 6.61
CA VAL A 117 7.53 -11.02 6.18
C VAL A 117 8.38 -10.35 7.26
N ARG A 118 7.97 -10.41 8.54
CA ARG A 118 8.73 -9.83 9.67
C ARG A 118 9.91 -10.70 10.10
N ASP A 119 9.75 -12.02 10.05
CA ASP A 119 10.70 -13.00 10.56
C ASP A 119 11.66 -13.47 9.45
N ASP A 120 11.14 -13.63 8.24
CA ASP A 120 11.86 -14.05 7.04
C ASP A 120 11.37 -13.27 5.80
N PRO A 121 11.92 -12.06 5.57
CA PRO A 121 11.61 -11.27 4.38
C PRO A 121 11.96 -11.98 3.06
N ALA A 122 13.02 -12.80 3.05
CA ALA A 122 13.46 -13.50 1.84
C ALA A 122 12.49 -14.64 1.47
N GLY A 123 12.08 -15.45 2.45
CA GLY A 123 11.02 -16.45 2.25
C GLY A 123 9.67 -15.82 1.89
N SER A 124 9.35 -14.65 2.45
CA SER A 124 8.18 -13.89 2.02
C SER A 124 8.26 -13.50 0.54
N ILE A 125 9.42 -13.05 0.05
CA ILE A 125 9.63 -12.75 -1.37
C ILE A 125 9.42 -14.00 -2.24
N GLN A 126 10.00 -15.14 -1.86
CA GLN A 126 9.83 -16.40 -2.61
C GLN A 126 8.37 -16.81 -2.73
N LEU A 127 7.60 -16.65 -1.65
CA LEU A 127 6.15 -16.91 -1.67
C LEU A 127 5.41 -15.92 -2.58
N LEU A 128 5.78 -14.64 -2.57
CA LEU A 128 5.16 -13.63 -3.44
C LEU A 128 5.48 -13.84 -4.92
N ASP A 129 6.71 -14.23 -5.26
CA ASP A 129 7.09 -14.69 -6.60
C ASP A 129 6.22 -15.88 -7.03
N PHE A 130 6.07 -16.88 -6.14
CA PHE A 130 5.23 -18.04 -6.40
C PHE A 130 3.78 -17.64 -6.68
N VAL A 131 3.20 -16.72 -5.89
CA VAL A 131 1.84 -16.21 -6.13
C VAL A 131 1.70 -15.60 -7.53
N ARG A 132 2.68 -14.80 -7.95
CA ARG A 132 2.67 -14.13 -9.26
C ARG A 132 2.76 -15.12 -10.43
N LEU A 133 3.44 -16.25 -10.23
CA LEU A 133 3.49 -17.34 -11.21
C LEU A 133 2.19 -18.15 -11.25
N GLN A 134 1.54 -18.37 -10.11
CA GLN A 134 0.33 -19.19 -10.04
C GLN A 134 -0.93 -18.47 -10.52
N LEU A 135 -1.03 -17.15 -10.29
CA LEU A 135 -2.27 -16.41 -10.54
C LEU A 135 -2.07 -15.15 -11.39
N PRO A 136 -1.41 -15.25 -12.57
CA PRO A 136 -1.13 -14.10 -13.42
C PRO A 136 -2.43 -13.46 -13.94
N GLY A 137 -2.42 -12.13 -14.08
CA GLY A 137 -3.53 -11.30 -14.54
C GLY A 137 -4.60 -11.02 -13.49
N THR A 138 -4.53 -11.68 -12.33
CA THR A 138 -5.54 -11.57 -11.28
C THR A 138 -5.23 -10.46 -10.27
N LEU A 139 -6.23 -10.11 -9.47
CA LEU A 139 -6.02 -9.22 -8.32
C LEU A 139 -5.05 -9.82 -7.27
N VAL A 140 -4.87 -11.13 -7.27
CA VAL A 140 -3.92 -11.82 -6.37
C VAL A 140 -2.48 -11.57 -6.82
N GLU A 141 -2.21 -11.56 -8.15
CA GLU A 141 -0.91 -11.10 -8.69
C GLU A 141 -0.66 -9.64 -8.32
N GLU A 142 -1.67 -8.76 -8.51
CA GLU A 142 -1.55 -7.34 -8.17
C GLU A 142 -1.17 -7.14 -6.70
N ALA A 143 -1.87 -7.84 -5.80
CA ALA A 143 -1.61 -7.77 -4.37
C ALA A 143 -0.21 -8.30 -4.03
N ALA A 144 0.22 -9.38 -4.68
CA ALA A 144 1.56 -9.93 -4.49
C ALA A 144 2.65 -8.95 -4.94
N LEU A 145 2.57 -8.42 -6.17
CA LEU A 145 3.48 -7.41 -6.69
C LEU A 145 3.57 -6.20 -5.76
N ARG A 146 2.42 -5.66 -5.37
CA ARG A 146 2.35 -4.49 -4.50
C ARG A 146 3.05 -4.71 -3.16
N ARG A 147 2.93 -5.90 -2.57
CA ARG A 147 3.63 -6.25 -1.32
C ARG A 147 5.11 -6.42 -1.54
N GLU A 148 5.46 -7.19 -2.56
CA GLU A 148 6.83 -7.59 -2.86
C GLU A 148 7.73 -6.39 -3.15
N ILE A 149 7.21 -5.36 -3.83
CA ILE A 149 7.90 -4.08 -4.02
C ILE A 149 8.36 -3.48 -2.69
N PHE A 150 7.49 -3.48 -1.67
CA PHE A 150 7.85 -2.92 -0.36
C PHE A 150 8.78 -3.84 0.42
N VAL A 151 8.66 -5.17 0.29
CA VAL A 151 9.62 -6.08 0.93
C VAL A 151 11.01 -5.93 0.31
N ALA A 152 11.10 -5.86 -1.03
CA ALA A 152 12.35 -5.60 -1.74
C ALA A 152 12.97 -4.25 -1.31
N SER A 153 12.15 -3.21 -1.16
CA SER A 153 12.59 -1.92 -0.61
C SER A 153 13.14 -2.04 0.81
N GLN A 154 12.51 -2.84 1.68
CA GLN A 154 12.93 -3.01 3.08
C GLN A 154 14.28 -3.71 3.21
N ILE A 155 14.55 -4.70 2.36
CA ILE A 155 15.82 -5.44 2.39
C ILE A 155 16.92 -4.80 1.53
N GLY A 156 16.63 -3.67 0.88
CA GLY A 156 17.59 -2.95 0.04
C GLY A 156 17.87 -3.62 -1.32
N ASP A 157 17.00 -4.52 -1.79
CA ASP A 157 17.15 -5.13 -3.13
C ASP A 157 16.63 -4.16 -4.22
N SER A 158 17.49 -3.20 -4.58
CA SER A 158 17.15 -2.16 -5.56
C SER A 158 16.86 -2.72 -6.96
N LYS A 159 17.52 -3.82 -7.36
CA LYS A 159 17.32 -4.44 -8.67
C LYS A 159 15.92 -5.05 -8.76
N LYS A 160 15.53 -5.79 -7.73
CA LYS A 160 14.20 -6.38 -7.66
C LYS A 160 13.12 -5.30 -7.49
N PHE A 161 13.36 -4.30 -6.65
CA PHE A 161 12.47 -3.15 -6.52
C PHE A 161 12.18 -2.50 -7.87
N ASP A 162 13.21 -2.18 -8.67
CA ASP A 162 13.04 -1.58 -10.00
C ASP A 162 12.20 -2.48 -10.93
N ALA A 163 12.60 -3.74 -11.07
CA ALA A 163 11.90 -4.69 -11.95
C ALA A 163 10.41 -4.86 -11.57
N LEU A 164 10.11 -5.02 -10.29
CA LEU A 164 8.74 -5.17 -9.79
C LEU A 164 7.93 -3.88 -9.96
N SER A 165 8.54 -2.72 -9.70
CA SER A 165 7.90 -1.42 -9.84
C SER A 165 7.48 -1.15 -11.28
N ARG A 166 8.38 -1.42 -12.24
CA ARG A 166 8.05 -1.33 -13.67
C ARG A 166 6.93 -2.29 -14.06
N GLN A 167 7.00 -3.55 -13.61
CA GLN A 167 5.94 -4.52 -13.88
C GLN A 167 4.58 -4.04 -13.35
N TYR A 168 4.53 -3.54 -12.11
CA TYR A 168 3.29 -3.05 -11.51
C TYR A 168 2.75 -1.83 -12.23
N LEU A 169 3.57 -0.80 -12.46
CA LEU A 169 3.14 0.43 -13.12
C LEU A 169 2.72 0.18 -14.57
N ARG A 170 3.32 -0.80 -15.25
CA ARG A 170 2.89 -1.17 -16.62
C ARG A 170 1.56 -1.93 -16.64
N ARG A 171 1.38 -2.91 -15.76
CA ARG A 171 0.22 -3.84 -15.81
C ARG A 171 -0.98 -3.38 -14.98
N PHE A 172 -0.74 -2.74 -13.84
CA PHE A 172 -1.73 -2.48 -12.80
C PHE A 172 -1.87 -1.00 -12.43
N ARG A 173 -1.38 -0.07 -13.27
CA ARG A 173 -1.52 1.39 -13.05
C ARG A 173 -2.94 1.87 -12.86
N HIS A 174 -3.93 1.18 -13.43
CA HIS A 174 -5.36 1.51 -13.29
C HIS A 174 -6.07 0.68 -12.23
N SER A 175 -5.40 -0.26 -11.55
CA SER A 175 -5.96 -1.02 -10.43
C SER A 175 -6.70 -0.10 -9.46
N VAL A 176 -7.83 -0.55 -8.92
CA VAL A 176 -8.57 0.21 -7.90
C VAL A 176 -7.71 0.48 -6.65
N TYR A 177 -6.63 -0.28 -6.45
CA TYR A 177 -5.68 -0.13 -5.35
C TYR A 177 -4.47 0.76 -5.70
N SER A 178 -4.34 1.19 -6.96
CA SER A 178 -3.18 1.95 -7.44
C SER A 178 -2.99 3.31 -6.74
N GLY A 179 -4.08 3.96 -6.30
CA GLY A 179 -4.01 5.24 -5.60
C GLY A 179 -3.25 5.15 -4.28
N ASN A 180 -3.63 4.19 -3.41
CA ASN A 180 -2.92 3.96 -2.15
C ASN A 180 -1.49 3.46 -2.40
N PHE A 181 -1.30 2.61 -3.42
CA PHE A 181 0.03 2.18 -3.82
C PHE A 181 0.94 3.36 -4.16
N ARG A 182 0.51 4.28 -5.03
CA ARG A 182 1.32 5.44 -5.47
C ARG A 182 1.77 6.31 -4.30
N GLN A 183 0.91 6.55 -3.32
CA GLN A 183 1.26 7.30 -2.10
C GLN A 183 2.38 6.61 -1.32
N ARG A 184 2.24 5.31 -1.05
CA ARG A 184 3.26 4.53 -0.34
C ARG A 184 4.54 4.37 -1.17
N PHE A 185 4.40 4.27 -2.48
CA PHE A 185 5.49 4.15 -3.43
C PHE A 185 6.35 5.42 -3.45
N ALA A 186 5.73 6.60 -3.51
CA ALA A 186 6.43 7.88 -3.40
C ALA A 186 7.24 8.00 -2.09
N ALA A 187 6.64 7.59 -0.96
CA ALA A 187 7.34 7.56 0.32
C ALA A 187 8.51 6.54 0.32
N ALA A 188 8.34 5.37 -0.29
CA ALA A 188 9.42 4.38 -0.38
C ALA A 188 10.59 4.87 -1.25
N LEU A 189 10.31 5.57 -2.36
CA LEU A 189 11.34 6.11 -3.27
C LEU A 189 12.29 7.08 -2.58
N THR A 190 11.79 7.89 -1.65
CA THR A 190 12.63 8.80 -0.86
C THR A 190 13.61 8.05 0.06
N ARG A 191 13.25 6.87 0.57
CA ARG A 191 14.12 6.08 1.47
C ARG A 191 15.22 5.33 0.71
N LEU A 192 14.98 4.98 -0.54
CA LEU A 192 15.91 4.21 -1.38
C LEU A 192 16.98 5.09 -2.06
N GLU A 193 17.09 6.36 -1.67
CA GLU A 193 18.09 7.30 -2.17
C GLU A 193 18.10 7.46 -3.71
N PHE A 194 16.94 7.28 -4.37
CA PHE A 194 16.81 7.39 -5.83
C PHE A 194 17.17 8.75 -6.42
N THR A 195 17.47 9.72 -5.58
CA THR A 195 17.77 11.11 -5.95
C THR A 195 19.15 11.55 -5.45
N ARG A 196 19.95 10.61 -4.94
CA ARG A 196 21.31 10.86 -4.42
C ARG A 196 22.27 11.31 -5.51
N ASP A 197 22.21 10.68 -6.66
CA ASP A 197 23.01 10.99 -7.83
C ASP A 197 22.18 10.95 -9.12
N HIS A 198 22.79 11.39 -10.22
CA HIS A 198 22.14 11.47 -11.52
C HIS A 198 21.75 10.09 -12.08
N GLU A 199 22.50 9.04 -11.77
CA GLU A 199 22.24 7.68 -12.26
C GLU A 199 21.01 7.08 -11.56
N GLN A 200 20.92 7.25 -10.24
CA GLN A 200 19.76 6.89 -9.43
C GLN A 200 18.52 7.63 -9.89
N PHE A 201 18.64 8.93 -10.18
CA PHE A 201 17.51 9.72 -10.65
C PHE A 201 17.06 9.28 -12.05
N ALA A 202 18.00 8.95 -12.93
CA ALA A 202 17.69 8.38 -14.24
C ALA A 202 16.92 7.05 -14.11
N ARG A 203 17.27 6.19 -13.14
CA ARG A 203 16.49 4.97 -12.84
C ARG A 203 15.05 5.29 -12.43
N LEU A 204 14.85 6.28 -11.54
CA LEU A 204 13.51 6.72 -11.17
C LEU A 204 12.71 7.16 -12.41
N VAL A 205 13.32 7.98 -13.27
CA VAL A 205 12.70 8.41 -14.53
C VAL A 205 12.29 7.21 -15.39
N THR A 206 13.15 6.20 -15.52
CA THR A 206 12.84 4.96 -16.26
C THR A 206 11.65 4.22 -15.65
N ILE A 207 11.57 4.09 -14.32
CA ILE A 207 10.44 3.45 -13.64
C ILE A 207 9.15 4.21 -13.93
N LEU A 208 9.18 5.55 -13.79
CA LEU A 208 7.97 6.36 -13.92
C LEU A 208 7.49 6.44 -15.39
N ASN A 209 8.36 6.22 -16.38
CA ASN A 209 7.97 6.21 -17.79
C ASN A 209 6.97 5.11 -18.18
N GLU A 210 6.71 4.13 -17.31
CA GLU A 210 5.63 3.15 -17.49
C GLU A 210 4.21 3.77 -17.30
N LEU A 211 4.12 4.97 -16.73
CA LEU A 211 2.88 5.72 -16.53
C LEU A 211 2.60 6.71 -17.67
N GLU A 212 1.32 7.01 -17.87
CA GLU A 212 0.89 8.13 -18.71
C GLU A 212 1.41 9.47 -18.16
N PRO A 213 1.54 10.52 -19.01
CA PRO A 213 2.06 11.83 -18.57
C PRO A 213 1.39 12.38 -17.31
N ASP A 214 0.06 12.27 -17.19
CA ASP A 214 -0.69 12.72 -16.01
C ASP A 214 -0.34 11.89 -14.76
N GLY A 215 -0.24 10.57 -14.91
CA GLY A 215 0.16 9.67 -13.83
C GLY A 215 1.60 9.93 -13.37
N ARG A 216 2.51 10.22 -14.30
CA ARG A 216 3.88 10.64 -14.02
C ARG A 216 3.92 11.94 -13.25
N ARG A 217 3.20 12.96 -13.72
CA ARG A 217 3.12 14.28 -13.07
C ARG A 217 2.68 14.15 -11.62
N GLU A 218 1.56 13.45 -11.39
CA GLU A 218 1.03 13.20 -10.04
C GLU A 218 2.06 12.50 -9.15
N LEU A 219 2.72 11.46 -9.65
CA LEU A 219 3.69 10.73 -8.86
C LEU A 219 4.96 11.55 -8.56
N TYR A 220 5.45 12.36 -9.50
CA TYR A 220 6.54 13.31 -9.22
C TYR A 220 6.14 14.35 -8.16
N LEU A 221 4.91 14.86 -8.18
CA LEU A 221 4.40 15.74 -7.12
C LEU A 221 4.35 15.03 -5.76
N MET A 222 3.92 13.76 -5.71
CA MET A 222 3.94 12.98 -4.47
C MET A 222 5.36 12.75 -3.96
N VAL A 223 6.31 12.42 -4.84
CA VAL A 223 7.73 12.24 -4.47
C VAL A 223 8.33 13.55 -3.97
N ALA A 224 8.07 14.67 -4.66
CA ALA A 224 8.51 15.99 -4.25
C ALA A 224 7.98 16.35 -2.86
N ARG A 225 6.69 16.11 -2.61
CA ARG A 225 6.09 16.37 -1.30
C ARG A 225 6.69 15.50 -0.20
N ALA A 226 6.78 14.19 -0.42
CA ALA A 226 7.38 13.26 0.54
C ALA A 226 8.85 13.59 0.84
N ALA A 227 9.60 14.08 -0.16
CA ALA A 227 10.97 14.53 0.00
C ALA A 227 11.08 15.79 0.86
N ILE A 228 10.17 16.76 0.72
CA ILE A 228 10.12 17.95 1.59
C ILE A 228 9.87 17.53 3.04
N ASP A 229 8.88 16.66 3.27
CA ASP A 229 8.52 16.19 4.61
C ASP A 229 9.70 15.44 5.29
N GLN A 230 10.63 14.88 4.50
CA GLN A 230 11.83 14.18 4.98
C GLN A 230 13.12 15.03 4.93
N GLY A 231 13.05 16.31 4.56
CA GLY A 231 14.23 17.17 4.44
C GLY A 231 15.20 16.80 3.31
N GLN A 232 14.73 16.04 2.30
CA GLN A 232 15.54 15.63 1.16
C GLN A 232 15.53 16.67 0.05
N THR A 233 16.27 17.76 0.24
CA THR A 233 16.24 18.94 -0.63
C THR A 233 16.49 18.63 -2.12
N LYS A 234 17.53 17.85 -2.44
CA LYS A 234 17.85 17.50 -3.85
C LYS A 234 16.70 16.72 -4.51
N ALA A 235 16.13 15.77 -3.77
CA ALA A 235 15.02 14.93 -4.24
C ALA A 235 13.78 15.76 -4.55
N ALA A 236 13.44 16.69 -3.64
CA ALA A 236 12.32 17.59 -3.78
C ALA A 236 12.48 18.50 -5.00
N ILE A 237 13.68 19.07 -5.22
CA ILE A 237 13.98 19.92 -6.37
C ILE A 237 13.84 19.15 -7.68
N LEU A 238 14.56 18.02 -7.83
CA LEU A 238 14.57 17.25 -9.07
C LEU A 238 13.17 16.72 -9.44
N SER A 239 12.42 16.24 -8.44
CA SER A 239 11.06 15.74 -8.66
C SER A 239 10.09 16.87 -9.00
N SER A 240 10.23 18.04 -8.37
CA SER A 240 9.43 19.22 -8.69
C SER A 240 9.70 19.73 -10.10
N ASP A 241 10.96 19.71 -10.55
CA ASP A 241 11.32 20.08 -11.92
C ASP A 241 10.66 19.15 -12.94
N LYS A 242 10.71 17.83 -12.72
CA LYS A 242 10.04 16.86 -13.58
C LYS A 242 8.51 17.01 -13.56
N ALA A 243 7.91 17.26 -12.41
CA ALA A 243 6.49 17.58 -12.32
C ALA A 243 6.14 18.84 -13.11
N LEU A 244 6.95 19.90 -13.01
CA LEU A 244 6.73 21.16 -13.71
C LEU A 244 6.83 21.00 -15.24
N GLU A 245 7.84 20.26 -15.73
CA GLU A 245 7.96 19.90 -17.15
C GLU A 245 6.69 19.22 -17.69
N LEU A 246 6.04 18.40 -16.89
CA LEU A 246 4.81 17.67 -17.25
C LEU A 246 3.51 18.45 -17.00
N SER A 247 3.60 19.68 -16.47
CA SER A 247 2.45 20.49 -16.05
C SER A 247 2.06 21.59 -17.05
N VAL A 248 2.49 21.51 -18.32
CA VAL A 248 2.31 22.59 -19.32
C VAL A 248 0.86 23.06 -19.44
N SER A 249 -0.11 22.12 -19.39
CA SER A 249 -1.54 22.40 -19.48
C SER A 249 -2.28 22.34 -18.14
N ASP A 250 -1.59 22.07 -17.03
CA ASP A 250 -2.19 21.92 -15.70
C ASP A 250 -1.64 22.99 -14.74
N ARG A 251 -2.37 24.10 -14.65
CA ARG A 251 -2.01 25.24 -13.79
C ARG A 251 -1.91 24.85 -12.31
N VAL A 252 -2.75 23.93 -11.83
CA VAL A 252 -2.74 23.51 -10.42
C VAL A 252 -1.47 22.73 -10.14
N SER A 253 -1.17 21.72 -10.95
CA SER A 253 0.06 20.92 -10.82
C SER A 253 1.32 21.77 -11.00
N ALA A 254 1.33 22.71 -11.95
CA ALA A 254 2.46 23.63 -12.13
C ALA A 254 2.70 24.49 -10.88
N THR A 255 1.62 24.96 -10.25
CA THR A 255 1.71 25.78 -9.03
C THR A 255 2.20 24.97 -7.84
N ARG A 256 1.71 23.73 -7.69
CA ARG A 256 2.19 22.78 -6.67
C ARG A 256 3.67 22.45 -6.86
N ALA A 257 4.09 22.18 -8.09
CA ALA A 257 5.51 21.90 -8.40
C ALA A 257 6.41 23.10 -8.05
N ARG A 258 6.01 24.32 -8.40
CA ARG A 258 6.75 25.54 -8.02
C ARG A 258 6.83 25.73 -6.51
N LEU A 259 5.72 25.52 -5.80
CA LEU A 259 5.68 25.56 -4.34
C LEU A 259 6.68 24.57 -3.74
N TYR A 260 6.63 23.31 -4.17
CA TYR A 260 7.49 22.24 -3.65
C TYR A 260 8.97 22.53 -3.93
N LYS A 261 9.30 22.98 -5.14
CA LYS A 261 10.65 23.41 -5.48
C LYS A 261 11.10 24.57 -4.60
N ALA A 262 10.29 25.62 -4.47
CA ALA A 262 10.64 26.82 -3.71
C ALA A 262 10.86 26.50 -2.22
N ALA A 263 9.97 25.70 -1.62
CA ALA A 263 10.09 25.23 -0.24
C ALA A 263 11.37 24.40 0.01
N ALA A 264 11.85 23.65 -0.99
CA ALA A 264 13.12 22.94 -0.90
C ALA A 264 14.33 23.86 -1.13
N VAL A 265 14.21 24.84 -2.02
CA VAL A 265 15.30 25.76 -2.40
C VAL A 265 15.63 26.75 -1.29
N ILE A 266 14.66 27.18 -0.48
CA ILE A 266 14.90 28.14 0.62
C ILE A 266 15.91 27.63 1.65
N VAL A 267 16.04 26.32 1.86
CA VAL A 267 17.00 25.77 2.84
C VAL A 267 18.41 25.60 2.25
N THR A 268 18.66 26.09 1.03
CA THR A 268 19.97 26.03 0.38
C THR A 268 20.70 27.37 0.47
N ALA A 269 22.03 27.32 0.72
CA ALA A 269 22.84 28.52 0.90
C ALA A 269 22.79 29.51 -0.27
N LYS A 270 22.65 29.02 -1.51
CA LYS A 270 22.61 29.85 -2.72
C LYS A 270 21.19 30.18 -3.20
N GLY A 271 20.19 29.46 -2.69
CA GLY A 271 18.83 29.51 -3.19
C GLY A 271 17.85 30.24 -2.28
N PHE A 272 18.27 30.71 -1.10
CA PHE A 272 17.37 31.31 -0.13
C PHE A 272 16.50 32.44 -0.73
N ASP A 273 17.11 33.48 -1.30
CA ASP A 273 16.37 34.64 -1.82
C ASP A 273 15.48 34.27 -3.01
N THR A 274 16.01 33.47 -3.95
CA THR A 274 15.23 33.02 -5.12
C THR A 274 14.05 32.15 -4.70
N GLY A 275 14.22 31.28 -3.70
CA GLY A 275 13.15 30.46 -3.14
C GLY A 275 12.07 31.33 -2.49
N VAL A 276 12.44 32.32 -1.69
CA VAL A 276 11.48 33.25 -1.05
C VAL A 276 10.69 34.04 -2.09
N ASP A 277 11.35 34.53 -3.13
CA ASP A 277 10.68 35.25 -4.21
C ASP A 277 9.72 34.37 -5.02
N GLU A 278 10.07 33.10 -5.25
CA GLU A 278 9.14 32.14 -5.86
C GLU A 278 7.95 31.84 -4.95
N LEU A 279 8.14 31.66 -3.63
CA LEU A 279 7.04 31.46 -2.68
C LEU A 279 6.04 32.61 -2.71
N ARG A 280 6.50 33.86 -2.85
CA ARG A 280 5.63 35.06 -2.95
C ARG A 280 4.76 35.08 -4.20
N LYS A 281 5.19 34.44 -5.29
CA LYS A 281 4.46 34.37 -6.56
C LYS A 281 3.41 33.25 -6.57
N ILE A 282 3.36 32.40 -5.56
CA ILE A 282 2.42 31.27 -5.49
C ILE A 282 1.00 31.80 -5.28
N ASP A 283 0.13 31.48 -6.23
CA ASP A 283 -1.30 31.79 -6.16
C ASP A 283 -1.99 30.87 -5.15
N ARG A 284 -2.33 31.42 -3.99
CA ARG A 284 -3.00 30.71 -2.90
C ARG A 284 -4.39 30.20 -3.28
N THR A 285 -5.08 30.86 -4.21
CA THR A 285 -6.49 30.57 -4.51
C THR A 285 -6.70 29.24 -5.24
N ILE A 286 -5.64 28.73 -5.88
CA ILE A 286 -5.67 27.49 -6.65
C ILE A 286 -4.99 26.31 -5.94
N LEU A 287 -4.42 26.54 -4.75
CA LEU A 287 -3.74 25.49 -3.99
C LEU A 287 -4.73 24.63 -3.20
N PRO A 288 -4.51 23.30 -3.15
CA PRO A 288 -5.20 22.44 -2.20
C PRO A 288 -4.90 22.83 -0.73
N PRO A 289 -5.80 22.54 0.23
CA PRO A 289 -5.62 22.90 1.65
C PRO A 289 -4.29 22.42 2.26
N ASN A 290 -3.84 21.22 1.92
CA ASN A 290 -2.58 20.66 2.43
C ASN A 290 -1.34 21.41 1.90
N ASP A 291 -1.45 22.02 0.73
CA ASP A 291 -0.37 22.78 0.10
C ASP A 291 -0.39 24.25 0.55
N LEU A 292 -1.55 24.80 0.92
CA LEU A 292 -1.63 26.08 1.65
C LEU A 292 -0.89 26.00 2.99
N THR A 293 -1.10 24.92 3.73
CA THR A 293 -0.39 24.69 5.00
C THR A 293 1.12 24.60 4.79
N LEU A 294 1.57 23.98 3.70
CA LEU A 294 2.99 23.91 3.36
C LEU A 294 3.56 25.28 2.98
N LEU A 295 2.83 26.08 2.21
CA LEU A 295 3.25 27.44 1.86
C LEU A 295 3.45 28.29 3.12
N ASP A 296 2.52 28.21 4.09
CA ASP A 296 2.63 28.93 5.36
C ASP A 296 3.82 28.43 6.20
N ALA A 297 4.05 27.12 6.22
CA ALA A 297 5.22 26.52 6.86
C ALA A 297 6.54 26.95 6.19
N ALA A 298 6.57 27.04 4.85
CA ALA A 298 7.74 27.48 4.09
C ALA A 298 8.08 28.96 4.37
N PHE A 299 7.07 29.84 4.46
CA PHE A 299 7.30 31.22 4.89
C PHE A 299 7.78 31.33 6.33
N SER A 300 7.23 30.52 7.23
CA SER A 300 7.66 30.47 8.63
C SER A 300 9.14 30.03 8.74
N MET A 301 9.52 29.00 7.98
CA MET A 301 10.91 28.54 7.89
C MET A 301 11.83 29.62 7.29
N ALA A 302 11.39 30.31 6.23
CA ALA A 302 12.18 31.38 5.63
C ALA A 302 12.44 32.54 6.60
N ASN A 303 11.42 32.93 7.38
CA ASN A 303 11.56 33.95 8.43
C ASN A 303 12.50 33.48 9.55
N TYR A 304 12.42 32.21 9.94
CA TYR A 304 13.32 31.63 10.94
C TYR A 304 14.79 31.62 10.48
N ILE A 305 15.06 31.23 9.23
CA ILE A 305 16.41 31.27 8.65
C ILE A 305 16.96 32.70 8.63
N ARG A 306 16.13 33.68 8.27
CA ARG A 306 16.52 35.10 8.20
C ARG A 306 16.78 35.74 9.57
N SER A 307 16.04 35.30 10.59
CA SER A 307 16.11 35.86 11.94
C SER A 307 17.09 35.14 12.86
N SER A 308 17.62 33.97 12.45
CA SER A 308 18.64 33.25 13.21
C SER A 308 19.97 34.02 13.16
N PRO A 309 20.51 34.53 14.29
CA PRO A 309 21.89 35.00 14.33
C PRO A 309 22.85 33.83 14.10
N GLU A 310 24.03 34.07 13.51
CA GLU A 310 25.08 33.07 13.22
C GLU A 310 25.61 32.28 14.44
N THR A 311 25.09 32.54 15.65
CA THR A 311 25.36 31.79 16.88
C THR A 311 24.06 31.45 17.58
N ALA A 312 23.49 30.28 17.26
CA ALA A 312 22.48 29.64 18.12
C ALA A 312 23.16 28.57 18.99
N PRO A 313 22.91 28.55 20.32
CA PRO A 313 23.41 27.49 21.20
C PRO A 313 22.78 26.15 20.83
N THR A 314 23.51 25.07 21.12
CA THR A 314 23.14 23.68 20.85
C THR A 314 21.69 23.41 21.30
N PRO A 315 20.83 22.84 20.44
CA PRO A 315 19.47 22.52 20.84
C PRO A 315 19.51 21.50 22.00
N PRO A 316 18.61 21.62 23.01
CA PRO A 316 18.48 20.58 24.02
C PRO A 316 18.12 19.26 23.32
N PRO A 317 18.59 18.11 23.84
CA PRO A 317 18.39 16.83 23.19
C PRO A 317 16.90 16.60 22.98
N VAL A 318 16.51 16.43 21.72
CA VAL A 318 15.19 15.94 21.36
C VAL A 318 15.05 14.58 22.01
N ALA A 319 14.11 14.45 22.96
CA ALA A 319 13.78 13.16 23.53
C ALA A 319 13.48 12.18 22.39
N ALA A 320 14.13 11.02 22.43
CA ALA A 320 13.98 9.99 21.42
C ALA A 320 12.49 9.76 21.12
N PRO A 321 12.11 9.55 19.84
CA PRO A 321 10.73 9.23 19.53
C PRO A 321 10.39 7.94 20.27
N VAL A 322 9.45 8.04 21.22
CA VAL A 322 8.81 6.86 21.79
C VAL A 322 8.08 6.22 20.62
N ALA A 323 8.65 5.13 20.11
CA ALA A 323 8.03 4.31 19.08
C ALA A 323 6.67 3.85 19.61
N SER A 324 5.62 4.54 19.20
CA SER A 324 4.26 4.08 19.44
C SER A 324 4.06 2.83 18.57
N PRO A 325 3.71 1.66 19.14
CA PRO A 325 3.59 0.39 18.40
C PRO A 325 2.55 0.40 17.25
N ASP A 326 1.74 1.46 17.15
CA ASP A 326 0.61 1.54 16.21
C ASP A 326 0.99 1.80 14.74
N GLN A 327 2.17 2.33 14.45
CA GLN A 327 2.56 2.62 13.05
C GLN A 327 2.95 1.34 12.27
N THR A 328 3.38 0.28 12.97
CA THR A 328 3.66 -1.03 12.37
C THR A 328 2.38 -1.87 12.21
N ALA A 329 1.32 -1.55 12.98
CA ALA A 329 0.01 -2.21 12.90
C ALA A 329 -0.80 -1.75 11.68
N GLN A 330 -0.69 -0.47 11.29
CA GLN A 330 -1.38 0.06 10.09
C GLN A 330 -0.80 -0.48 8.77
N ALA A 331 0.48 -0.89 8.76
CA ALA A 331 1.14 -1.46 7.59
C ALA A 331 0.60 -2.86 7.19
N MET A 332 -0.05 -3.57 8.11
CA MET A 332 -0.61 -4.92 7.88
C MET A 332 -2.07 -4.92 7.44
N GLN A 333 -2.77 -3.78 7.46
CA GLN A 333 -4.23 -3.72 7.30
C GLN A 333 -4.77 -3.73 5.85
N SER A 334 -3.95 -3.87 4.81
CA SER A 334 -4.43 -3.92 3.41
C SER A 334 -4.40 -5.32 2.79
N LEU A 335 -5.19 -6.20 3.39
CA LEU A 335 -5.62 -7.50 2.86
C LEU A 335 -7.15 -7.54 2.82
N PRO A 336 -7.79 -8.20 1.83
CA PRO A 336 -9.24 -8.34 1.77
C PRO A 336 -9.91 -9.06 2.96
N ALA A 337 -9.13 -9.50 3.96
CA ALA A 337 -9.62 -9.99 5.25
C ALA A 337 -9.81 -8.89 6.31
N ILE A 338 -9.27 -7.67 6.13
CA ILE A 338 -9.27 -6.61 7.16
C ILE A 338 -10.31 -5.49 6.88
N SER A 339 -10.85 -5.39 5.67
CA SER A 339 -11.96 -4.45 5.38
C SER A 339 -13.25 -4.76 6.19
N ARG A 340 -13.41 -5.98 6.72
CA ARG A 340 -14.59 -6.35 7.52
C ARG A 340 -14.53 -5.93 8.99
N ALA A 341 -13.36 -5.63 9.53
CA ALA A 341 -13.23 -5.08 10.88
C ALA A 341 -13.58 -3.56 10.93
N GLN A 342 -13.31 -2.83 9.84
CA GLN A 342 -13.64 -1.39 9.75
C GLN A 342 -15.13 -1.16 9.43
N ASP A 343 -15.77 -2.05 8.65
CA ASP A 343 -17.21 -1.99 8.37
C ASP A 343 -18.09 -2.45 9.57
N ALA A 344 -17.51 -3.22 10.52
CA ALA A 344 -18.20 -3.65 11.74
C ALA A 344 -18.20 -2.57 12.85
N LEU A 345 -17.16 -1.73 12.92
CA LEU A 345 -17.08 -0.62 13.88
C LEU A 345 -17.98 0.57 13.48
N GLY A 346 -18.19 0.80 12.18
CA GLY A 346 -19.11 1.85 11.72
C GLY A 346 -20.61 1.58 11.98
N ARG A 347 -21.01 0.32 12.23
CA ARG A 347 -22.41 -0.05 12.51
C ARG A 347 -22.78 0.00 13.99
N VAL A 348 -21.81 -0.09 14.90
CA VAL A 348 -22.04 0.00 16.34
C VAL A 348 -22.26 1.47 16.76
N ASP A 349 -21.56 2.42 16.14
CA ASP A 349 -21.75 3.85 16.43
C ASP A 349 -23.08 4.42 15.89
N GLN A 350 -23.70 3.77 14.90
CA GLN A 350 -25.04 4.14 14.42
C GLN A 350 -26.17 3.56 15.28
N LEU A 351 -25.92 2.49 16.03
CA LEU A 351 -26.87 1.92 16.99
C LEU A 351 -26.94 2.75 18.27
N PHE A 352 -25.81 3.25 18.77
CA PHE A 352 -25.80 4.10 19.98
C PHE A 352 -26.33 5.53 19.79
N ARG A 353 -26.44 6.02 18.55
CA ARG A 353 -27.09 7.34 18.26
C ARG A 353 -28.61 7.26 18.09
N ARG A 354 -29.20 6.07 18.07
CA ARG A 354 -30.66 5.88 17.97
C ARG A 354 -31.36 5.64 19.31
N GLU A 355 -30.63 5.46 20.40
CA GLU A 355 -31.20 5.25 21.74
C GLU A 355 -31.15 6.49 22.67
N THR A 356 -30.82 7.68 22.15
CA THR A 356 -30.81 8.94 22.93
C THR A 356 -31.68 10.05 22.35
N ARG A 357 -32.86 9.70 21.84
CA ARG A 357 -33.95 10.68 21.66
C ARG A 357 -35.26 10.17 22.22
#